data_AF-A0A956YDK0-F1
#
_entry.id   AF-A0A956YDK0-F1
#
_cell.length_a   1.000
_cell.length_b   1.000
_cell.length_c   1.000
_cell.angle_alpha   90.00
_cell.angle_beta   90.00
_cell.angle_gamma   90.00
#
_symmetry.space_group_name_H-M   'P 1'
#
loop_
_entity.id
_entity.type
_entity.pdbx_description
1 polymer ?
#
loop_
_entity_poly.entity_id
_entity_poly.type
_entity_poly.pdbx_seq_one_letter_code
_entity_poly.pdbx_strand_id
1 'polypeptide(L)'
;WPRQKSMRRALRCDGVIPYIKPEGEGGRTPEPSDLQDITAWVRSQPGANKPQDYIIEGTTAGNDEQSLEKIRRWRDVGMTWWIESLWDTPREQRVARLKQGPPRI
;
A
#
# COMPACT_ATOMS: atom_id res chain seq x y z
N TRP A 1 6.13 10.36 1.15
CA TRP A 1 5.26 11.28 0.39
C TRP A 1 5.11 12.60 1.16
N PRO A 2 5.22 13.79 0.53
CA PRO A 2 5.41 14.04 -0.90
C PRO A 2 6.86 14.39 -1.32
N ARG A 3 7.87 14.01 -0.54
CA ARG A 3 9.30 14.31 -0.83
C ARG A 3 9.76 13.86 -2.23
N GLN A 4 9.75 14.80 -3.19
CA GLN A 4 9.91 14.50 -4.62
C GLN A 4 11.25 13.83 -4.98
N LYS A 5 12.36 14.25 -4.35
CA LYS A 5 13.67 13.62 -4.59
C LYS A 5 13.68 12.13 -4.23
N SER A 6 12.93 11.75 -3.19
CA SER A 6 12.76 10.35 -2.80
C SER A 6 11.85 9.61 -3.77
N MET A 7 10.71 10.22 -4.11
CA MET A 7 9.73 9.62 -5.03
C MET A 7 10.32 9.37 -6.41
N ARG A 8 11.10 10.32 -6.97
CA ARG A 8 11.79 10.13 -8.25
C ARG A 8 12.80 8.97 -8.25
N ARG A 9 13.38 8.61 -7.09
CA ARG A 9 14.23 7.41 -6.99
C ARG A 9 13.39 6.14 -7.01
N ALA A 10 12.23 6.14 -6.34
CA ALA A 10 11.33 5.00 -6.33
C ALA A 10 10.85 4.63 -7.75
N LEU A 11 10.68 5.62 -8.64
CA LEU A 11 10.33 5.38 -10.05
C LEU A 11 11.36 4.62 -10.88
N ARG A 12 12.58 4.43 -10.37
CA ARG A 12 13.58 3.55 -11.01
C ARG A 12 13.28 2.07 -10.78
N CYS A 13 12.43 1.75 -9.79
CA CYS A 13 12.00 0.40 -9.46
C CYS A 13 10.69 0.02 -10.22
N ASP A 14 10.16 -1.16 -9.93
CA ASP A 14 8.89 -1.67 -10.46
C ASP A 14 7.69 -1.36 -9.56
N GLY A 15 7.92 -0.82 -8.37
CA GLY A 15 6.82 -0.47 -7.47
C GLY A 15 7.20 0.51 -6.36
N VAL A 16 6.15 0.96 -5.67
CA VAL A 16 6.19 1.95 -4.60
C VAL A 16 5.47 1.40 -3.38
N ILE A 17 6.18 1.38 -2.25
CA ILE A 17 5.58 1.21 -0.91
C ILE A 17 5.45 2.62 -0.29
N PRO A 18 4.24 3.18 -0.13
CA PRO A 18 4.04 4.51 0.41
C PRO A 18 4.49 4.63 1.87
N TYR A 19 5.35 5.60 2.14
CA TYR A 19 5.63 6.08 3.48
C TYR A 19 5.19 7.54 3.59
N ILE A 20 4.17 7.83 4.39
CA ILE A 20 3.61 9.18 4.50
C ILE A 20 4.29 9.93 5.64
N LYS A 21 4.92 11.06 5.29
CA LYS A 21 5.62 11.92 6.25
C LYS A 21 5.59 13.35 5.72
N PRO A 22 4.54 14.12 6.08
CA PRO A 22 4.47 15.55 5.78
C PRO A 22 5.64 16.30 6.43
N GLU A 23 5.87 17.53 5.98
CA GLU A 23 6.93 18.37 6.53
C GLU A 23 6.55 18.87 7.92
N GLY A 24 7.48 18.85 8.86
CA GLY A 24 7.22 19.20 10.26
C GLY A 24 6.46 18.14 11.07
N GLU A 25 5.99 17.05 10.43
CA GLU A 25 5.19 16.02 11.06
C GLU A 25 5.90 14.67 11.19
N GLY A 26 5.36 13.82 12.09
CA GLY A 26 5.73 12.43 12.20
C GLY A 26 5.36 11.61 10.96
N GLY A 27 5.94 10.42 10.83
CA GLY A 27 5.43 9.45 9.87
C GLY A 27 4.07 8.95 10.31
N ARG A 28 3.14 8.74 9.37
CA ARG A 28 1.82 8.17 9.65
C ARG A 28 1.46 7.06 8.67
N THR A 29 0.48 6.26 9.05
CA THR A 29 -0.11 5.24 8.19
C THR A 29 -0.71 5.90 6.95
N PRO A 30 -0.52 5.32 5.74
CA PRO A 30 -1.19 5.78 4.54
C PRO A 30 -2.72 5.68 4.65
N GLU A 31 -3.40 6.63 4.00
CA GLU A 31 -4.84 6.59 3.71
C GLU A 31 -5.09 6.44 2.20
N PRO A 32 -6.28 5.98 1.76
CA PRO A 32 -6.57 5.82 0.33
C PRO A 32 -6.39 7.10 -0.49
N SER A 33 -6.68 8.27 0.10
CA SER A 33 -6.41 9.59 -0.50
C SER A 33 -4.93 9.81 -0.80
N ASP A 34 -4.02 9.39 0.09
CA ASP A 34 -2.58 9.51 -0.16
C ASP A 34 -2.15 8.66 -1.37
N LEU A 35 -2.70 7.45 -1.50
CA LEU A 35 -2.38 6.59 -2.64
C LEU A 35 -2.94 7.15 -3.95
N GLN A 36 -4.11 7.76 -3.90
CA GLN A 36 -4.68 8.48 -5.05
C GLN A 36 -3.73 9.62 -5.50
N ASP A 37 -3.25 10.43 -4.55
CA ASP A 37 -2.30 11.52 -4.82
C ASP A 37 -0.95 11.00 -5.36
N ILE A 38 -0.41 9.94 -4.75
CA ILE A 38 0.82 9.30 -5.20
C ILE A 38 0.66 8.79 -6.63
N THR A 39 -0.44 8.09 -6.93
CA THR A 39 -0.71 7.52 -8.26
C THR A 39 -0.83 8.62 -9.30
N ALA A 40 -1.56 9.70 -8.99
CA ALA A 40 -1.68 10.86 -9.87
C ALA A 40 -0.32 11.51 -10.13
N TRP A 41 0.51 11.67 -9.10
CA TRP A 41 1.85 12.25 -9.24
C TRP A 41 2.80 11.36 -10.03
N VAL A 42 2.77 10.04 -9.83
CA VAL A 42 3.59 9.10 -10.60
C VAL A 42 3.24 9.19 -12.08
N ARG A 43 1.95 9.22 -12.41
CA ARG A 43 1.46 9.35 -13.80
C ARG A 43 1.84 10.68 -14.44
N SER A 44 2.06 11.74 -13.66
CA SER A 44 2.50 13.03 -14.18
C SER A 44 4.00 13.17 -14.38
N GLN A 45 4.81 12.18 -13.96
CA GLN A 45 6.26 12.25 -14.13
C GLN A 45 6.70 11.97 -15.58
N PRO A 46 7.77 12.62 -16.07
CA PRO A 46 8.34 12.30 -17.37
C PRO A 46 8.75 10.82 -17.46
N GLY A 47 8.36 10.15 -18.54
CA GLY A 47 8.71 8.75 -18.77
C GLY A 47 7.87 7.75 -17.96
N ALA A 48 6.71 8.14 -17.43
CA ALA A 48 5.75 7.28 -16.74
C ALA A 48 5.07 6.20 -17.63
N ASN A 49 5.75 5.71 -18.66
CA ASN A 49 5.27 4.66 -19.56
C ASN A 49 5.43 3.27 -18.95
N LYS A 50 6.26 3.13 -17.92
CA LYS A 50 6.48 1.88 -17.22
C LYS A 50 5.35 1.66 -16.18
N PRO A 51 4.65 0.51 -16.22
CA PRO A 51 3.74 0.13 -15.14
C PRO A 51 4.45 0.17 -13.78
N GLN A 52 3.74 0.62 -12.76
CA GLN A 52 4.24 0.67 -11.39
C GLN A 52 3.28 -0.08 -10.49
N ASP A 53 3.84 -0.93 -9.63
CA ASP A 53 3.10 -1.55 -8.54
C ASP A 53 2.93 -0.58 -7.38
N TYR A 54 1.75 -0.60 -6.77
CA TYR A 54 1.45 0.17 -5.57
C TYR A 54 1.12 -0.79 -4.43
N ILE A 55 2.02 -0.85 -3.47
CA ILE A 55 2.00 -1.84 -2.41
C ILE A 55 1.56 -1.17 -1.12
N ILE A 56 0.45 -1.63 -0.55
CA ILE A 56 -0.06 -1.15 0.73
C ILE A 56 0.12 -2.22 1.80
N GLU A 57 0.62 -1.78 2.95
CA GLU A 57 0.76 -2.60 4.14
C GLU A 57 -0.43 -2.38 5.07
N GLY A 58 -0.86 -3.46 5.72
CA GLY A 58 -1.82 -3.38 6.80
C GLY A 58 -2.15 -4.75 7.37
N THR A 59 -3.19 -4.79 8.18
CA THR A 59 -3.66 -6.02 8.83
C THR A 59 -5.13 -6.25 8.51
N THR A 60 -5.48 -7.50 8.24
CA THR A 60 -6.86 -8.00 8.17
C THR A 60 -7.11 -9.06 9.24
N ALA A 61 -8.38 -9.23 9.63
CA ALA A 61 -8.78 -10.31 10.54
C ALA A 61 -8.98 -11.66 9.80
N GLY A 62 -8.84 -11.65 8.47
CA GLY A 62 -9.04 -12.81 7.60
C GLY A 62 -9.75 -12.41 6.31
N ASN A 63 -10.66 -13.27 5.86
CA ASN A 63 -11.49 -13.07 4.66
C ASN A 63 -12.94 -12.70 5.01
N ASP A 64 -13.16 -12.00 6.12
CA ASP A 64 -14.46 -11.45 6.47
C ASP A 64 -14.77 -10.19 5.65
N GLU A 65 -16.05 -9.83 5.55
CA GLU A 65 -16.49 -8.74 4.66
C GLU A 65 -15.83 -7.39 5.02
N GLN A 66 -15.57 -7.14 6.30
CA GLN A 66 -14.87 -5.92 6.73
C GLN A 66 -13.44 -5.85 6.19
N SER A 67 -12.69 -6.97 6.22
CA SER A 67 -11.34 -7.04 5.67
C SER A 67 -11.36 -6.91 4.15
N LEU A 68 -12.32 -7.57 3.48
CA LEU A 68 -12.46 -7.47 2.02
C LEU A 68 -12.80 -6.04 1.59
N GLU A 69 -13.74 -5.39 2.27
CA GLU A 69 -14.12 -3.99 2.03
C GLU A 69 -12.93 -3.04 2.23
N LYS A 70 -12.13 -3.25 3.28
CA LYS A 70 -10.89 -2.49 3.50
C LYS A 70 -9.95 -2.60 2.31
N ILE A 71 -9.73 -3.82 1.79
CA ILE A 71 -8.82 -4.05 0.67
C ILE A 71 -9.40 -3.49 -0.65
N ARG A 72 -10.72 -3.62 -0.87
CA ARG A 72 -11.40 -3.03 -2.04
C ARG A 72 -11.20 -1.52 -2.10
N ARG A 73 -11.34 -0.81 -0.98
CA ARG A 73 -11.09 0.64 -0.93
C ARG A 73 -9.69 1.03 -1.40
N TRP A 74 -8.68 0.22 -1.08
CA TRP A 74 -7.31 0.43 -1.55
C TRP A 74 -7.15 0.10 -3.03
N ARG A 75 -7.73 -1.02 -3.47
CA ARG A 75 -7.75 -1.42 -4.88
C ARG A 75 -8.36 -0.33 -5.76
N ASP A 76 -9.46 0.25 -5.32
CA ASP A 76 -10.23 1.24 -6.09
C ASP A 76 -9.44 2.54 -6.32
N VAL A 77 -8.44 2.84 -5.48
CA VAL A 77 -7.52 3.98 -5.65
C VAL A 77 -6.16 3.60 -6.27
N GLY A 78 -6.05 2.38 -6.79
CA GLY A 78 -4.90 1.94 -7.60
C GLY A 78 -3.89 1.04 -6.89
N MET A 79 -4.18 0.52 -5.69
CA MET A 79 -3.34 -0.51 -5.07
C MET A 79 -3.28 -1.76 -5.93
N THR A 80 -2.07 -2.29 -6.17
CA THR A 80 -1.86 -3.54 -6.91
C THR A 80 -1.48 -4.70 -5.99
N TRP A 81 -0.84 -4.43 -4.84
CA TRP A 81 -0.44 -5.43 -3.86
C TRP A 81 -0.84 -5.04 -2.44
N TRP A 82 -1.24 -6.06 -1.68
CA TRP A 82 -1.47 -5.97 -0.24
C TRP A 82 -0.44 -6.82 0.51
N ILE A 83 0.17 -6.26 1.55
CA ILE A 83 1.04 -6.98 2.47
C ILE A 83 0.37 -7.06 3.84
N GLU A 84 0.20 -8.29 4.34
CA GLU A 84 -0.22 -8.55 5.73
C GLU A 84 0.96 -8.30 6.68
N SER A 85 1.00 -7.08 7.21
CA SER A 85 2.05 -6.58 8.10
C SER A 85 1.74 -6.91 9.57
N LEU A 86 1.70 -8.21 9.87
CA LEU A 86 1.37 -8.81 11.17
C LEU A 86 2.54 -8.73 12.18
N TRP A 87 3.19 -7.56 12.28
CA TRP A 87 4.45 -7.40 13.03
C TRP A 87 4.35 -7.83 14.50
N ASP A 88 3.26 -7.45 15.16
CA ASP A 88 3.03 -7.70 16.59
C ASP A 88 2.16 -8.94 16.85
N THR A 89 1.85 -9.72 15.82
CA THR A 89 0.95 -10.88 15.93
C THR A 89 1.73 -12.15 16.31
N PRO A 90 1.26 -12.93 17.31
CA PRO A 90 1.85 -14.21 17.67
C PRO A 90 1.99 -15.17 16.48
N ARG A 91 3.02 -16.02 16.50
CA ARG A 91 3.34 -16.92 15.38
C ARG A 91 2.16 -17.82 14.99
N GLU A 92 1.46 -18.42 15.95
CA GLU A 92 0.31 -19.29 15.67
C GLU A 92 -0.79 -18.56 14.88
N GLN A 93 -1.07 -17.31 15.24
CA GLN A 93 -2.09 -16.47 14.60
C GLN A 93 -1.64 -16.04 13.20
N ARG A 94 -0.35 -15.72 13.02
CA ARG A 94 0.24 -15.45 11.69
C ARG A 94 0.13 -16.66 10.77
N VAL A 95 0.47 -17.86 11.28
CA VAL A 95 0.35 -19.11 10.52
C VAL A 95 -1.11 -19.41 10.17
N ALA A 96 -2.03 -19.19 11.11
CA ALA A 96 -3.47 -19.34 10.84
C ALA A 96 -3.94 -18.38 9.75
N ARG A 97 -3.56 -17.10 9.80
CA ARG A 97 -3.90 -16.10 8.77
C ARG A 97 -3.30 -16.45 7.40
N LEU A 98 -2.06 -16.91 7.35
CA LEU A 98 -1.40 -17.34 6.11
C LEU A 98 -2.14 -18.50 5.43
N LYS A 99 -2.61 -19.48 6.21
CA LYS A 99 -3.38 -20.64 5.71
C LYS A 99 -4.73 -20.25 5.09
N GLN A 100 -5.30 -19.10 5.44
CA GLN A 100 -6.53 -18.60 4.81
C GLN A 100 -6.30 -18.11 3.38
N GLY A 101 -5.05 -17.96 2.95
CA GLY A 101 -4.68 -17.51 1.63
C GLY A 101 -4.92 -16.02 1.40
N PRO A 102 -4.78 -15.56 0.14
CA PRO A 102 -5.04 -14.18 -0.22
C PRO A 102 -6.53 -13.84 -0.11
N PRO A 103 -6.86 -12.56 0.11
CA PRO A 103 -8.24 -12.09 0.07
C PRO A 103 -8.86 -12.35 -1.31
N ARG A 104 -10.14 -12.73 -1.33
CA ARG A 104 -10.92 -12.94 -2.57
C ARG A 104 -11.83 -11.74 -2.79
N ILE A 105 -11.35 -10.75 -3.55
CA ILE A 105 -12.02 -9.46 -3.82
C ILE A 105 -12.34 -9.26 -5.29
#